data_AF-A0A2V8ZGJ4-F1
#
_entry.id   AF-A0A2V8ZGJ4-F1
#
_cell.length_a   1.000
_cell.length_b   1.000
_cell.length_c   1.000
_cell.angle_alpha   90.00
_cell.angle_beta   90.00
_cell.angle_gamma   90.00
#
_symmetry.space_group_name_H-M   'P 1'
#
loop_
_entity.id
_entity.type
_entity.pdbx_description
1 polymer ?
#
loop_
_entity_poly.entity_id
_entity_poly.type
_entity_poly.pdbx_seq_one_letter_code
_entity_poly.pdbx_strand_id
1 'polypeptide(L)'
;MADRKQLEDLATKLPVYIPAVESGWQMLGCILADDCRIHSERFFRGGHNALLPFVMFLSKHVQPSGEDRRGIIQGIYLAIMSGVFSGAEARMGAFARNKVAASKQFPLHELIALVKREYGIKSLDDLLRRHLDLALNIAHGGITLDRNPEDLQRDHVFPKSQLEKQGYPYEVVNHYANFHFLRGVDNLNKLDKPPDDWFKNPGRDVSPYSDRDLDERLLTWDDLQPGHFKSMIDKRGQEAVQLFGIEEAEFDALLADNQPQR
;
A
#
# COMPACT_ATOMS: atom_id res chain seq x y z
N MET A 1 17.69 1.59 -39.37
CA MET A 1 17.49 0.27 -40.04
C MET A 1 17.63 -0.91 -39.08
N ALA A 2 18.56 -0.91 -38.11
CA ALA A 2 18.66 -1.97 -37.09
C ALA A 2 17.40 -2.10 -36.21
N ASP A 3 16.78 -0.98 -35.84
CA ASP A 3 15.60 -0.93 -34.98
C ASP A 3 14.36 -1.57 -35.62
N ARG A 4 14.16 -1.36 -36.92
CA ARG A 4 12.99 -1.88 -37.66
C ARG A 4 13.00 -3.40 -37.77
N LYS A 5 14.17 -3.98 -38.04
CA LYS A 5 14.33 -5.44 -38.13
C LYS A 5 14.15 -6.10 -36.75
N GLN A 6 14.66 -5.46 -35.69
CA GLN A 6 14.41 -5.91 -34.32
C GLN A 6 12.92 -5.84 -33.95
N LEU A 7 12.21 -4.79 -34.38
CA LEU A 7 10.77 -4.63 -34.17
C LEU A 7 9.95 -5.70 -34.92
N GLU A 8 10.32 -5.99 -36.17
CA GLU A 8 9.69 -7.03 -37.00
C GLU A 8 9.92 -8.44 -36.39
N ASP A 9 11.13 -8.71 -35.91
CA ASP A 9 11.46 -9.96 -35.20
C ASP A 9 10.70 -10.07 -33.87
N LEU A 10 10.56 -8.97 -33.13
CA LEU A 10 9.77 -8.94 -31.90
C LEU A 10 8.29 -9.20 -32.19
N ALA A 11 7.72 -8.53 -33.19
CA ALA A 11 6.32 -8.67 -33.59
C ALA A 11 5.98 -10.11 -33.98
N THR A 12 6.93 -10.83 -34.56
CA THR A 12 6.76 -12.25 -34.93
C THR A 12 6.80 -13.18 -33.71
N LYS A 13 7.57 -12.83 -32.68
CA LYS A 13 7.76 -13.65 -31.46
C LYS A 13 6.76 -13.32 -30.35
N LEU A 14 6.29 -12.07 -30.29
CA LEU A 14 5.41 -11.56 -29.23
C LEU A 14 4.16 -12.43 -29.02
N PRO A 15 3.45 -12.88 -30.09
CA PRO A 15 2.21 -13.66 -29.92
C PRO A 15 2.38 -14.93 -29.09
N VAL A 16 3.58 -15.54 -29.12
CA VAL A 16 3.88 -16.75 -28.33
C VAL A 16 3.92 -16.46 -26.82
N TYR A 17 4.26 -15.23 -26.44
CA TYR A 17 4.38 -14.82 -25.04
C TYR A 17 3.11 -14.16 -24.48
N ILE A 18 2.20 -13.68 -25.35
CA ILE A 18 0.97 -13.00 -24.94
C ILE A 18 0.18 -13.80 -23.90
N PRO A 19 -0.13 -15.10 -24.11
CA PRO A 19 -0.95 -15.85 -23.15
C PRO A 19 -0.33 -15.94 -21.75
N ALA A 20 1.00 -16.10 -21.68
CA ALA A 20 1.72 -16.16 -20.42
C ALA A 20 1.72 -14.80 -19.69
N VAL A 21 1.87 -13.70 -20.45
CA VAL A 21 1.83 -12.34 -19.91
C VAL A 21 0.42 -11.99 -19.42
N GLU A 22 -0.63 -12.36 -20.16
CA GLU A 22 -2.02 -12.19 -19.75
C GLU A 22 -2.33 -12.97 -18.47
N SER A 23 -1.89 -14.22 -18.38
CA SER A 23 -2.02 -15.02 -17.15
C SER A 23 -1.26 -14.39 -15.98
N GLY A 24 -0.08 -13.82 -16.23
CA GLY A 24 0.70 -13.10 -15.22
C GLY A 24 -0.03 -11.86 -14.69
N TRP A 25 -0.67 -11.08 -15.58
CA TRP A 25 -1.50 -9.94 -15.18
C TRP A 25 -2.75 -10.36 -14.41
N GLN A 26 -3.43 -11.43 -14.83
CA GLN A 26 -4.60 -11.95 -14.12
C GLN A 26 -4.23 -12.40 -12.70
N MET A 27 -3.14 -13.16 -12.55
CA MET A 27 -2.65 -13.60 -11.24
C MET A 27 -2.25 -12.42 -10.36
N LEU A 28 -1.58 -11.42 -10.94
CA LEU A 28 -1.24 -10.19 -10.22
C LEU A 28 -2.52 -9.46 -9.76
N GLY A 29 -3.55 -9.39 -10.60
CA GLY A 29 -4.84 -8.82 -10.25
C GLY A 29 -5.49 -9.52 -9.07
N CYS A 30 -5.47 -10.86 -9.04
CA CYS A 30 -5.93 -11.65 -7.89
C CYS A 30 -5.12 -11.32 -6.63
N ILE A 31 -3.79 -11.28 -6.72
CA ILE A 31 -2.93 -10.95 -5.56
C ILE A 31 -3.22 -9.54 -5.03
N LEU A 32 -3.37 -8.56 -5.93
CA LEU A 32 -3.67 -7.18 -5.56
C LEU A 32 -5.02 -7.08 -4.83
N ALA A 33 -6.06 -7.76 -5.33
CA ALA A 33 -7.40 -7.69 -4.76
C ALA A 33 -7.54 -8.53 -3.48
N ASP A 34 -7.10 -9.78 -3.50
CA ASP A 34 -7.38 -10.75 -2.44
C ASP A 34 -6.42 -10.60 -1.26
N ASP A 35 -5.14 -10.33 -1.54
CA ASP A 35 -4.09 -10.27 -0.52
C ASP A 35 -3.70 -8.85 -0.16
N CYS A 36 -3.47 -8.01 -1.17
CA CYS A 36 -3.04 -6.64 -0.90
C CYS A 36 -4.21 -5.70 -0.56
N ARG A 37 -5.45 -6.14 -0.83
CA ARG A 37 -6.68 -5.34 -0.66
C ARG A 37 -6.65 -4.01 -1.43
N ILE A 38 -6.02 -4.02 -2.61
CA ILE A 38 -5.91 -2.86 -3.51
C ILE A 38 -6.88 -3.03 -4.67
N HIS A 39 -7.93 -2.23 -4.67
CA HIS A 39 -9.01 -2.29 -5.67
C HIS A 39 -9.04 -1.10 -6.65
N SER A 40 -8.20 -0.09 -6.44
CA SER A 40 -8.10 1.08 -7.33
C SER A 40 -6.65 1.42 -7.66
N GLU A 41 -6.47 1.93 -8.87
CA GLU A 41 -5.21 2.43 -9.40
C GLU A 41 -4.75 3.73 -8.71
N ARG A 42 -5.61 4.44 -7.97
CA ARG A 42 -5.21 5.64 -7.21
C ARG A 42 -4.07 5.39 -6.24
N PHE A 43 -3.91 4.15 -5.80
CA PHE A 43 -2.87 3.74 -4.87
C PHE A 43 -1.54 3.44 -5.58
N PHE A 44 -1.48 3.44 -6.91
CA PHE A 44 -0.27 3.16 -7.68
C PHE A 44 0.53 4.43 -7.96
N ARG A 45 1.58 4.66 -7.15
CA ARG A 45 2.59 5.67 -7.48
C ARG A 45 3.36 5.30 -8.75
N GLY A 46 3.24 6.14 -9.78
CA GLY A 46 3.94 5.97 -11.06
C GLY A 46 3.29 4.99 -12.02
N GLY A 47 2.01 4.66 -11.80
CA GLY A 47 1.19 3.84 -12.69
C GLY A 47 1.58 2.35 -12.75
N HIS A 48 0.99 1.63 -13.69
CA HIS A 48 1.13 0.17 -13.83
C HIS A 48 2.56 -0.28 -14.14
N ASN A 49 3.42 0.61 -14.61
CA ASN A 49 4.82 0.30 -14.94
C ASN A 49 5.62 -0.18 -13.72
N ALA A 50 5.24 0.25 -12.51
CA ALA A 50 5.85 -0.22 -11.27
C ALA A 50 5.63 -1.72 -11.03
N LEU A 51 4.61 -2.30 -11.67
CA LEU A 51 4.19 -3.69 -11.49
C LEU A 51 4.80 -4.67 -12.50
N LEU A 52 5.49 -4.17 -13.53
CA LEU A 52 6.07 -5.00 -14.58
C LEU A 52 7.02 -6.11 -14.09
N PRO A 53 7.88 -5.89 -13.07
CA PRO A 53 8.70 -6.96 -12.51
C PRO A 53 7.87 -8.14 -11.98
N PHE A 54 6.70 -7.88 -11.39
CA PHE A 54 5.83 -8.92 -10.83
C PHE A 54 5.15 -9.72 -11.93
N VAL A 55 4.65 -9.04 -12.96
CA VAL A 55 4.05 -9.70 -14.13
C VAL A 55 5.08 -10.57 -14.85
N MET A 56 6.30 -10.06 -15.04
CA MET A 56 7.38 -10.84 -15.64
C MET A 56 7.67 -12.10 -14.82
N PHE A 57 7.66 -12.02 -13.49
CA PHE A 57 7.84 -13.19 -12.63
C PHE A 57 6.68 -14.18 -12.77
N LEU A 58 5.44 -13.70 -12.62
CA LEU A 58 4.22 -14.52 -12.62
C LEU A 58 3.94 -15.17 -13.98
N SER A 59 4.31 -14.52 -15.09
CA SER A 59 4.20 -15.12 -16.44
C SER A 59 5.00 -16.42 -16.60
N LYS A 60 5.96 -16.68 -15.70
CA LYS A 60 6.80 -17.90 -15.69
C LYS A 60 6.46 -18.85 -14.54
N HIS A 61 5.65 -18.42 -13.57
CA HIS A 61 5.34 -19.13 -12.34
C HIS A 61 3.82 -19.11 -12.11
N VAL A 62 3.11 -19.99 -12.81
CA VAL A 62 1.64 -20.01 -12.89
C VAL A 62 0.97 -20.28 -11.53
N GLN A 63 1.71 -20.84 -10.56
CA GLN A 63 1.27 -20.97 -9.17
C GLN A 63 2.48 -20.76 -8.24
N PRO A 64 2.70 -19.55 -7.71
CA PRO A 64 3.76 -19.32 -6.74
C PRO A 64 3.52 -20.14 -5.47
N SER A 65 4.60 -20.61 -4.85
CA SER A 65 4.55 -21.23 -3.54
C SER A 65 3.98 -20.24 -2.50
N GLY A 66 3.52 -20.73 -1.34
CA GLY A 66 3.05 -19.83 -0.27
C GLY A 66 4.12 -18.83 0.19
N GLU A 67 5.39 -19.22 0.15
CA GLU A 67 6.53 -18.35 0.45
C GLU A 67 6.76 -17.30 -0.64
N ASP A 68 6.79 -17.71 -1.92
CA ASP A 68 6.92 -16.78 -3.04
C ASP A 68 5.76 -15.78 -3.09
N ARG A 69 4.55 -16.25 -2.77
CA ARG A 69 3.36 -15.40 -2.73
C ARG A 69 3.49 -14.32 -1.67
N ARG A 70 3.97 -14.65 -0.46
CA ARG A 70 4.31 -13.65 0.57
C ARG A 70 5.38 -12.68 0.09
N GLY A 71 6.45 -13.19 -0.55
CA GLY A 71 7.51 -12.35 -1.09
C GLY A 71 7.04 -11.39 -2.19
N ILE A 72 6.09 -11.82 -3.02
CA ILE A 72 5.43 -10.99 -4.02
C ILE A 72 4.60 -9.89 -3.35
N ILE A 73 3.79 -10.21 -2.34
CA ILE A 73 2.97 -9.24 -1.59
C ILE A 73 3.87 -8.18 -0.95
N GLN A 74 4.93 -8.58 -0.25
CA GLN A 74 5.94 -7.68 0.31
C GLN A 74 6.57 -6.80 -0.76
N GLY A 75 6.94 -7.40 -1.88
CA GLY A 75 7.53 -6.69 -3.00
C GLY A 75 6.58 -5.65 -3.58
N ILE A 76 5.30 -5.97 -3.74
CA ILE A 76 4.27 -5.05 -4.25
C ILE A 76 4.18 -3.82 -3.35
N TYR A 77 4.03 -4.03 -2.04
CA TYR A 77 3.98 -2.92 -1.09
C TYR A 77 5.26 -2.08 -1.11
N LEU A 78 6.44 -2.72 -1.11
CA LEU A 78 7.72 -2.01 -1.23
C LEU A 78 7.76 -1.16 -2.50
N ALA A 79 7.44 -1.75 -3.65
CA ALA A 79 7.54 -1.09 -4.95
C ALA A 79 6.60 0.12 -5.06
N ILE A 80 5.35 -0.04 -4.63
CA ILE A 80 4.32 0.99 -4.70
C ILE A 80 4.57 2.07 -3.65
N MET A 81 4.75 1.70 -2.38
CA MET A 81 4.86 2.66 -1.29
C MET A 81 6.16 3.49 -1.38
N SER A 82 7.28 2.85 -1.74
CA SER A 82 8.54 3.57 -1.90
C SER A 82 8.60 4.36 -3.21
N GLY A 83 7.78 4.00 -4.21
CA GLY A 83 7.84 4.57 -5.55
C GLY A 83 9.16 4.28 -6.28
N VAL A 84 9.85 3.18 -5.94
CA VAL A 84 11.19 2.87 -6.50
C VAL A 84 11.20 2.71 -8.01
N PHE A 85 10.06 2.36 -8.61
CA PHE A 85 9.92 2.24 -10.05
C PHE A 85 9.13 3.39 -10.69
N SER A 86 8.60 4.33 -9.90
CA SER A 86 7.79 5.45 -10.40
C SER A 86 8.65 6.41 -11.24
N GLY A 87 8.37 6.50 -12.54
CA GLY A 87 9.14 7.34 -13.47
C GLY A 87 10.59 6.87 -13.70
N ALA A 88 10.96 5.68 -13.19
CA ALA A 88 12.32 5.14 -13.23
C ALA A 88 12.40 3.89 -14.12
N GLU A 89 11.98 4.01 -15.39
CA GLU A 89 11.89 2.88 -16.33
C GLU A 89 13.20 2.13 -16.52
N ALA A 90 14.33 2.85 -16.54
CA ALA A 90 15.66 2.22 -16.64
C ALA A 90 15.97 1.34 -15.41
N ARG A 91 15.62 1.80 -14.21
CA ARG A 91 15.81 1.07 -12.95
C ARG A 91 14.89 -0.15 -12.90
N MET A 92 13.62 0.03 -13.23
CA MET A 92 12.63 -1.05 -13.32
C MET A 92 13.08 -2.10 -14.35
N GLY A 93 13.45 -1.68 -15.55
CA GLY A 93 13.89 -2.57 -16.61
C GLY A 93 15.19 -3.31 -16.26
N ALA A 94 16.14 -2.66 -15.59
CA ALA A 94 17.34 -3.31 -15.07
C ALA A 94 17.01 -4.36 -14.00
N PHE A 95 16.11 -4.06 -13.07
CA PHE A 95 15.66 -5.01 -12.06
C PHE A 95 14.95 -6.22 -12.69
N ALA A 96 13.98 -5.97 -13.58
CA ALA A 96 13.25 -7.03 -14.28
C ALA A 96 14.20 -7.94 -15.07
N ARG A 97 15.11 -7.37 -15.88
CA ARG A 97 16.05 -8.16 -16.70
C ARG A 97 17.09 -8.90 -15.87
N ASN A 98 17.70 -8.24 -14.89
CA ASN A 98 18.89 -8.77 -14.22
C ASN A 98 18.55 -9.61 -12.99
N LYS A 99 17.38 -9.38 -12.36
CA LYS A 99 16.99 -10.02 -11.11
C LYS A 99 15.78 -10.93 -11.27
N VAL A 100 14.77 -10.52 -12.05
CA VAL A 100 13.54 -11.32 -12.17
C VAL A 100 13.63 -12.37 -13.28
N ALA A 101 14.13 -12.01 -14.46
CA ALA A 101 13.92 -12.79 -15.69
C ALA A 101 14.36 -14.27 -15.60
N ALA A 102 15.37 -14.60 -14.82
CA ALA A 102 15.88 -15.97 -14.66
C ALA A 102 15.70 -16.53 -13.23
N SER A 103 15.01 -15.80 -12.34
CA SER A 103 14.87 -16.22 -10.95
C SER A 103 13.78 -17.28 -10.80
N LYS A 104 14.03 -18.24 -9.90
CA LYS A 104 13.06 -19.27 -9.49
C LYS A 104 12.11 -18.79 -8.38
N GLN A 105 12.56 -17.82 -7.59
CA GLN A 105 11.81 -17.19 -6.51
C GLN A 105 11.74 -15.69 -6.76
N PHE A 106 10.75 -15.01 -6.19
CA PHE A 106 10.69 -13.56 -6.37
C PHE A 106 11.90 -12.90 -5.67
N PRO A 107 12.69 -12.06 -6.36
CA PRO A 107 13.95 -11.49 -5.82
C PRO A 107 13.69 -10.36 -4.82
N LEU A 108 13.04 -10.68 -3.70
CA LEU A 108 12.63 -9.71 -2.68
C LEU A 108 13.83 -9.04 -2.02
N HIS A 109 14.88 -9.78 -1.65
CA HIS A 109 16.07 -9.22 -1.01
C HIS A 109 16.77 -8.19 -1.89
N GLU A 110 16.84 -8.42 -3.20
CA GLU A 110 17.38 -7.46 -4.14
C GLU A 110 16.49 -6.23 -4.30
N LEU A 111 15.16 -6.40 -4.24
CA LEU A 111 14.24 -5.27 -4.24
C LEU A 111 14.41 -4.42 -2.98
N ILE A 112 14.52 -5.05 -1.81
CA ILE A 112 14.77 -4.36 -0.54
C ILE A 112 16.09 -3.60 -0.59
N ALA A 113 17.18 -4.24 -1.02
CA ALA A 113 18.48 -3.60 -1.15
C ALA A 113 18.42 -2.39 -2.10
N LEU A 114 17.66 -2.51 -3.20
CA LEU A 114 17.41 -1.41 -4.12
C LEU A 114 16.64 -0.26 -3.44
N VAL A 115 15.54 -0.55 -2.77
CA VAL A 115 14.71 0.44 -2.07
C VAL A 115 15.50 1.15 -0.97
N LYS A 116 16.26 0.42 -0.15
CA LYS A 116 17.16 0.97 0.87
C LYS A 116 18.18 1.92 0.26
N ARG A 117 18.85 1.50 -0.82
CA ARG A 117 19.89 2.33 -1.47
C ARG A 117 19.32 3.63 -2.04
N GLU A 118 18.15 3.58 -2.67
CA GLU A 118 17.60 4.73 -3.40
C GLU A 118 16.81 5.68 -2.49
N TYR A 119 16.18 5.18 -1.43
CA TYR A 119 15.24 5.96 -0.62
C TYR A 119 15.53 5.95 0.89
N GLY A 120 16.45 5.11 1.38
CA GLY A 120 16.85 5.07 2.78
C GLY A 120 15.73 4.63 3.74
N ILE A 121 14.83 3.75 3.30
CA ILE A 121 13.77 3.16 4.15
C ILE A 121 14.40 2.20 5.15
N LYS A 122 14.15 2.37 6.45
CA LYS A 122 14.81 1.59 7.52
C LYS A 122 13.86 0.70 8.31
N SER A 123 12.56 0.96 8.25
CA SER A 123 11.53 0.16 8.92
C SER A 123 10.24 0.08 8.10
N LEU A 124 9.32 -0.77 8.54
CA LEU A 124 7.94 -0.81 8.04
C LEU A 124 7.23 0.53 8.27
N ASP A 125 7.36 1.13 9.45
CA ASP A 125 6.79 2.45 9.76
C ASP A 125 7.28 3.54 8.80
N ASP A 126 8.59 3.57 8.47
CA ASP A 126 9.14 4.48 7.47
C ASP A 126 8.49 4.30 6.09
N LEU A 127 8.17 3.06 5.71
CA LEU A 127 7.50 2.74 4.45
C LEU A 127 6.04 3.21 4.46
N LEU A 128 5.31 2.93 5.53
CA LEU A 128 3.90 3.32 5.72
C LEU A 128 3.72 4.83 5.64
N ARG A 129 4.58 5.58 6.34
CA ARG A 129 4.55 7.06 6.36
C ARG A 129 4.80 7.66 4.97
N ARG A 130 5.52 6.97 4.09
CA ARG A 130 5.82 7.47 2.74
C ARG A 130 4.60 7.45 1.85
N HIS A 131 3.70 6.49 1.98
CA HIS A 131 2.51 6.37 1.14
C HIS A 131 1.22 6.30 1.98
N LEU A 132 0.92 7.43 2.63
CA LEU A 132 -0.24 7.58 3.51
C LEU A 132 -1.55 7.03 2.93
N ASP A 133 -1.85 7.24 1.65
CA ASP A 133 -3.11 6.76 1.06
C ASP A 133 -3.21 5.22 0.99
N LEU A 134 -2.10 4.53 0.72
CA LEU A 134 -2.08 3.07 0.67
C LEU A 134 -1.96 2.50 2.09
N ALA A 135 -1.16 3.12 2.96
CA ALA A 135 -1.14 2.78 4.38
C ALA A 135 -2.54 2.92 4.99
N LEU A 136 -3.29 3.94 4.56
CA LEU A 136 -4.65 4.17 5.00
C LEU A 136 -5.64 3.18 4.38
N ASN A 137 -5.50 2.84 3.10
CA ASN A 137 -6.28 1.77 2.48
C ASN A 137 -6.14 0.46 3.27
N ILE A 138 -4.92 0.15 3.69
CA ILE A 138 -4.61 -1.01 4.53
C ILE A 138 -5.26 -0.84 5.91
N ALA A 139 -5.13 0.32 6.56
CA ALA A 139 -5.80 0.62 7.84
C ALA A 139 -7.34 0.72 7.75
N HIS A 140 -7.93 0.43 6.59
CA HIS A 140 -9.36 0.29 6.31
C HIS A 140 -9.72 -1.11 5.76
N GLY A 141 -8.79 -2.07 5.80
CA GLY A 141 -9.02 -3.43 5.28
C GLY A 141 -9.23 -3.52 3.76
N GLY A 142 -8.85 -2.50 3.00
CA GLY A 142 -9.15 -2.36 1.57
C GLY A 142 -10.39 -1.54 1.32
N ILE A 143 -10.22 -0.25 1.05
CA ILE A 143 -11.37 0.64 0.97
C ILE A 143 -12.27 0.30 -0.22
N THR A 144 -13.55 0.08 0.07
CA THR A 144 -14.59 -0.17 -0.94
C THR A 144 -15.73 0.86 -0.90
N LEU A 145 -15.59 1.89 -0.05
CA LEU A 145 -16.57 2.95 0.16
C LEU A 145 -17.12 3.48 -1.18
N ASP A 146 -18.43 3.25 -1.37
CA ASP A 146 -19.27 3.66 -2.50
C ASP A 146 -18.77 3.30 -3.90
N ARG A 147 -17.78 2.40 -4.00
CA ARG A 147 -17.10 2.07 -5.27
C ARG A 147 -16.55 3.29 -6.01
N ASN A 148 -16.34 4.41 -5.31
CA ASN A 148 -15.79 5.63 -5.88
C ASN A 148 -14.56 6.09 -5.08
N PRO A 149 -13.46 5.34 -5.19
CA PRO A 149 -12.28 5.60 -4.39
C PRO A 149 -11.58 6.91 -4.76
N GLU A 150 -11.84 7.49 -5.94
CA GLU A 150 -11.21 8.73 -6.42
C GLU A 150 -11.69 9.98 -5.69
N ASP A 151 -12.95 9.99 -5.23
CA ASP A 151 -13.57 11.14 -4.54
C ASP A 151 -13.33 11.14 -3.03
N LEU A 152 -12.56 10.17 -2.53
CA LEU A 152 -12.26 10.03 -1.11
C LEU A 152 -11.15 10.99 -0.69
N GLN A 153 -11.46 11.78 0.33
CA GLN A 153 -10.53 12.70 0.97
C GLN A 153 -9.95 12.08 2.23
N ARG A 154 -8.69 12.40 2.51
CA ARG A 154 -8.03 12.02 3.75
C ARG A 154 -8.30 13.08 4.81
N ASP A 155 -8.83 12.66 5.96
CA ASP A 155 -9.01 13.53 7.13
C ASP A 155 -8.48 12.86 8.41
N HIS A 156 -8.22 13.65 9.45
CA HIS A 156 -7.82 13.12 10.76
C HIS A 156 -9.05 12.65 11.56
N VAL A 157 -9.06 11.44 12.10
CA VAL A 157 -10.08 10.93 13.02
C VAL A 157 -10.20 11.87 14.22
N PHE A 158 -9.09 12.09 14.94
CA PHE A 158 -9.00 13.13 15.97
C PHE A 158 -8.47 14.43 15.34
N PRO A 159 -9.20 15.56 15.46
CA PRO A 159 -8.81 16.81 14.81
C PRO A 159 -7.42 17.29 15.22
N LYS A 160 -6.59 17.58 14.23
CA LYS A 160 -5.23 18.14 14.41
C LYS A 160 -5.21 19.35 15.35
N SER A 161 -6.14 20.28 15.17
CA SER A 161 -6.22 21.53 15.96
C SER A 161 -6.45 21.29 17.45
N GLN A 162 -7.17 20.22 17.82
CA GLN A 162 -7.40 19.85 19.21
C GLN A 162 -6.18 19.14 19.79
N LEU A 163 -5.57 18.24 19.04
CA LEU A 163 -4.40 17.49 19.48
C LEU A 163 -3.17 18.39 19.68
N GLU A 164 -2.95 19.37 18.79
CA GLU A 164 -1.88 20.34 18.93
C GLU A 164 -2.06 21.22 20.19
N LYS A 165 -3.30 21.62 20.50
CA LYS A 165 -3.62 22.33 21.75
C LYS A 165 -3.36 21.49 23.01
N GLN A 166 -3.50 20.17 22.90
CA GLN A 166 -3.20 19.21 23.98
C GLN A 166 -1.70 18.89 24.08
N GLY A 167 -0.86 19.44 23.19
CA GLY A 167 0.60 19.29 23.24
C GLY A 167 1.13 18.02 22.56
N TYR A 168 0.33 17.34 21.74
CA TYR A 168 0.81 16.17 21.00
C TYR A 168 1.85 16.57 19.93
N PRO A 169 2.95 15.81 19.77
CA PRO A 169 3.94 16.07 18.73
C PRO A 169 3.36 15.92 17.32
N TYR A 170 3.85 16.72 16.38
CA TYR A 170 3.42 16.71 14.98
C TYR A 170 3.42 15.31 14.34
N GLU A 171 4.45 14.51 14.61
CA GLU A 171 4.58 13.13 14.10
C GLU A 171 3.46 12.21 14.59
N VAL A 172 3.04 12.37 15.86
CA VAL A 172 1.96 11.58 16.44
C VAL A 172 0.62 12.02 15.88
N VAL A 173 0.40 13.33 15.74
CA VAL A 173 -0.84 13.88 15.17
C VAL A 173 -1.04 13.45 13.71
N ASN A 174 0.05 13.39 12.93
CA ASN A 174 0.03 13.01 11.51
C ASN A 174 0.41 11.55 11.28
N HIS A 175 0.27 10.70 12.29
CA HIS A 175 0.44 9.27 12.12
C HIS A 175 -0.65 8.70 11.19
N TYR A 176 -0.31 7.74 10.31
CA TYR A 176 -1.25 7.19 9.33
C TYR A 176 -2.53 6.62 9.99
N ALA A 177 -2.39 6.04 11.19
CA ALA A 177 -3.49 5.50 11.99
C ALA A 177 -4.47 6.58 12.52
N ASN A 178 -4.08 7.86 12.55
CA ASN A 178 -5.01 8.95 12.86
C ASN A 178 -5.76 9.43 11.61
N PHE A 179 -5.50 8.93 10.41
CA PHE A 179 -6.25 9.33 9.23
C PHE A 179 -7.38 8.37 8.91
N HIS A 180 -8.42 8.85 8.24
CA HIS A 180 -9.42 8.03 7.60
C HIS A 180 -9.87 8.62 6.27
N PHE A 181 -10.40 7.76 5.41
CA PHE A 181 -11.03 8.21 4.18
C PHE A 181 -12.48 8.62 4.45
N LEU A 182 -12.83 9.80 3.94
CA LEU A 182 -14.15 10.39 3.98
C LEU A 182 -14.63 10.78 2.59
N ARG A 183 -15.94 10.83 2.42
CA ARG A 183 -16.55 11.54 1.29
C ARG A 183 -16.26 13.03 1.43
N GLY A 184 -16.16 13.75 0.32
CA GLY A 184 -15.95 15.21 0.37
C GLY A 184 -17.02 15.95 1.20
N VAL A 185 -18.29 15.51 1.14
CA VAL A 185 -19.39 16.07 1.94
C VAL A 185 -19.19 15.82 3.45
N ASP A 186 -18.75 14.63 3.83
CA ASP A 186 -18.51 14.25 5.22
C ASP A 186 -17.36 15.08 5.80
N ASN A 187 -16.28 15.24 5.03
CA ASN A 187 -15.14 16.04 5.43
C ASN A 187 -15.52 17.52 5.65
N LEU A 188 -16.33 18.10 4.75
CA LEU A 188 -16.84 19.46 4.91
C LEU A 188 -17.69 19.64 6.19
N ASN A 189 -18.45 18.61 6.58
CA ASN A 189 -19.32 18.66 7.76
C ASN A 189 -18.57 18.45 9.08
N LYS A 190 -17.39 17.82 9.05
CA LYS A 190 -16.63 17.42 10.24
C LYS A 190 -15.93 18.59 10.92
N LEU A 191 -15.23 19.43 10.16
CA LEU A 191 -14.44 20.55 10.72
C LEU A 191 -13.56 20.08 11.90
N ASP A 192 -13.59 20.78 13.03
CA ASP A 192 -12.87 20.45 14.26
C ASP A 192 -13.73 19.71 15.30
N LYS A 193 -14.85 19.10 14.90
CA LYS A 193 -15.71 18.34 15.83
C LYS A 193 -14.99 17.11 16.37
N PRO A 194 -15.22 16.75 17.65
CA PRO A 194 -14.63 15.56 18.23
C PRO A 194 -15.27 14.29 17.63
N PRO A 195 -14.51 13.20 17.50
CA PRO A 195 -14.96 12.01 16.77
C PRO A 195 -16.14 11.29 17.45
N ASP A 196 -16.23 11.28 18.78
CA ASP A 196 -17.32 10.66 19.53
C ASP A 196 -18.71 11.24 19.21
N ASP A 197 -18.77 12.54 18.92
CA ASP A 197 -20.00 13.22 18.48
C ASP A 197 -20.18 13.13 16.97
N TRP A 198 -19.13 13.40 16.19
CA TRP A 198 -19.27 13.50 14.74
C TRP A 198 -19.66 12.18 14.08
N PHE A 199 -19.11 11.03 14.52
CA PHE A 199 -19.51 9.73 13.96
C PHE A 199 -20.98 9.39 14.24
N LYS A 200 -21.55 9.89 15.35
CA LYS A 200 -22.98 9.73 15.68
C LYS A 200 -23.86 10.72 14.92
N ASN A 201 -23.33 11.91 14.62
CA ASN A 201 -24.06 13.01 14.00
C ASN A 201 -23.22 13.67 12.86
N PRO A 202 -22.96 12.96 11.75
CA PRO A 202 -21.99 13.41 10.74
C PRO A 202 -22.45 14.62 9.92
N GLY A 203 -23.75 14.92 9.91
CA GLY A 203 -24.30 16.09 9.23
C GLY A 203 -25.77 15.92 8.87
N ARG A 204 -26.34 16.94 8.23
CA ARG A 204 -27.69 16.88 7.67
C ARG A 204 -27.69 15.93 6.47
N ASP A 205 -28.67 15.04 6.40
CA ASP A 205 -28.86 14.06 5.32
C ASP A 205 -27.74 12.99 5.20
N VAL A 206 -26.90 12.83 6.23
CA VAL A 206 -25.93 11.74 6.35
C VAL A 206 -26.35 10.85 7.51
N SER A 207 -26.48 9.55 7.26
CA SER A 207 -26.81 8.59 8.32
C SER A 207 -25.66 8.47 9.33
N PRO A 208 -25.94 8.30 10.63
CA PRO A 208 -24.94 7.95 11.62
C PRO A 208 -24.12 6.73 11.19
N TYR A 209 -22.85 6.71 11.54
CA TYR A 209 -21.97 5.58 11.28
C TYR A 209 -22.44 4.37 12.11
N SER A 210 -22.43 3.19 11.52
CA SER A 210 -22.74 1.92 12.18
C SER A 210 -21.48 1.24 12.72
N ASP A 211 -21.65 0.19 13.53
CA ASP A 211 -20.53 -0.65 13.99
C ASP A 211 -19.72 -1.21 12.82
N ARG A 212 -20.41 -1.58 11.73
CA ARG A 212 -19.77 -2.05 10.51
C ARG A 212 -18.93 -0.96 9.84
N ASP A 213 -19.40 0.29 9.82
CA ASP A 213 -18.63 1.40 9.27
C ASP A 213 -17.37 1.66 10.09
N LEU A 214 -17.42 1.46 11.41
CA LEU A 214 -16.23 1.56 12.27
C LEU A 214 -15.28 0.38 12.07
N ASP A 215 -15.80 -0.83 11.96
CA ASP A 215 -15.02 -2.06 11.72
C ASP A 215 -14.26 -1.98 10.38
N GLU A 216 -14.89 -1.50 9.31
CA GLU A 216 -14.26 -1.21 8.01
C GLU A 216 -13.17 -0.11 8.10
N ARG A 217 -13.06 0.59 9.24
CA ARG A 217 -12.04 1.60 9.51
C ARG A 217 -11.03 1.14 10.56
N LEU A 218 -11.13 -0.11 11.05
CA LEU A 218 -10.36 -0.62 12.18
C LEU A 218 -10.55 0.27 13.43
N LEU A 219 -11.80 0.64 13.70
CA LEU A 219 -12.22 1.49 14.82
C LEU A 219 -13.37 0.85 15.59
N THR A 220 -13.52 1.24 16.84
CA THR A 220 -14.68 0.95 17.68
C THR A 220 -15.20 2.24 18.31
N TRP A 221 -16.42 2.24 18.84
CA TRP A 221 -16.96 3.41 19.55
C TRP A 221 -16.12 3.84 20.76
N ASP A 222 -15.43 2.90 21.39
CA ASP A 222 -14.51 3.18 22.50
C ASP A 222 -13.27 3.94 22.02
N ASP A 223 -12.73 3.58 20.85
CA ASP A 223 -11.56 4.24 20.26
C ASP A 223 -11.81 5.74 19.95
N LEU A 224 -13.08 6.14 19.79
CA LEU A 224 -13.49 7.52 19.49
C LEU A 224 -13.69 8.38 20.73
N GLN A 225 -13.65 7.82 21.94
CA GLN A 225 -13.91 8.58 23.16
C GLN A 225 -12.80 9.61 23.47
N PRO A 226 -13.13 10.72 24.14
CA PRO A 226 -12.13 11.68 24.60
C PRO A 226 -11.03 11.02 25.43
N GLY A 227 -9.77 11.31 25.10
CA GLY A 227 -8.59 10.74 25.78
C GLY A 227 -8.09 9.40 25.23
N HIS A 228 -8.81 8.78 24.29
CA HIS A 228 -8.43 7.48 23.71
C HIS A 228 -7.55 7.60 22.46
N PHE A 229 -7.12 8.81 22.10
CA PHE A 229 -6.31 9.06 20.90
C PHE A 229 -5.07 8.17 20.80
N LYS A 230 -4.31 8.02 21.89
CA LYS A 230 -3.07 7.23 21.89
C LYS A 230 -3.35 5.73 21.75
N SER A 231 -4.29 5.21 22.53
CA SER A 231 -4.68 3.79 22.44
C SER A 231 -5.26 3.44 21.06
N MET A 232 -6.02 4.37 20.45
CA MET A 232 -6.54 4.22 19.10
C MET A 232 -5.41 4.12 18.07
N ILE A 233 -4.42 5.03 18.11
CA ILE A 233 -3.26 4.96 17.20
C ILE A 233 -2.51 3.65 17.38
N ASP A 234 -2.24 3.24 18.61
CA ASP A 234 -1.44 2.05 18.90
C ASP A 234 -2.16 0.79 18.38
N LYS A 235 -3.45 0.63 18.69
CA LYS A 235 -4.27 -0.50 18.25
C LYS A 235 -4.39 -0.54 16.72
N ARG A 236 -4.79 0.58 16.11
CA ARG A 236 -5.03 0.67 14.68
C ARG A 236 -3.74 0.56 13.87
N GLY A 237 -2.60 1.03 14.40
CA GLY A 237 -1.28 0.81 13.84
C GLY A 237 -0.90 -0.67 13.81
N GLN A 238 -1.09 -1.38 14.93
CA GLN A 238 -0.84 -2.82 15.02
C GLN A 238 -1.71 -3.63 14.05
N GLU A 239 -3.00 -3.32 13.97
CA GLU A 239 -3.92 -4.00 13.03
C GLU A 239 -3.52 -3.73 11.57
N ALA A 240 -3.10 -2.51 11.22
CA ALA A 240 -2.62 -2.18 9.88
C ALA A 240 -1.34 -2.97 9.53
N VAL A 241 -0.42 -3.17 10.48
CA VAL A 241 0.77 -4.02 10.28
C VAL A 241 0.39 -5.46 10.00
N GLN A 242 -0.57 -6.04 10.72
CA GLN A 242 -1.02 -7.42 10.49
C GLN A 242 -1.55 -7.64 9.07
N LEU A 243 -2.15 -6.62 8.47
CA LEU A 243 -2.65 -6.67 7.09
C LEU A 243 -1.55 -6.66 6.03
N PHE A 244 -0.30 -6.34 6.37
CA PHE A 244 0.84 -6.59 5.48
C PHE A 244 1.13 -8.09 5.31
N GLY A 245 0.54 -8.94 6.16
CA GLY A 245 0.73 -10.38 6.14
C GLY A 245 2.08 -10.82 6.71
N ILE A 246 2.81 -9.91 7.39
CA ILE A 246 4.11 -10.14 8.03
C ILE A 246 4.19 -9.31 9.34
N GLU A 247 4.80 -9.89 10.36
CA GLU A 247 5.12 -9.19 11.61
C GLU A 247 6.10 -8.04 11.37
N GLU A 248 5.87 -6.87 11.96
CA GLU A 248 6.77 -5.70 11.81
C GLU A 248 8.23 -6.06 12.06
N ALA A 249 8.50 -6.87 13.09
CA ALA A 249 9.85 -7.33 13.42
C ALA A 249 10.49 -8.18 12.30
N GLU A 250 9.70 -8.99 11.59
CA GLU A 250 10.19 -9.78 10.46
C GLU A 250 10.49 -8.86 9.27
N PHE A 251 9.63 -7.88 8.98
CA PHE A 251 9.88 -6.90 7.93
C PHE A 251 11.10 -6.03 8.21
N ASP A 252 11.22 -5.54 9.44
CA ASP A 252 12.36 -4.75 9.88
C ASP A 252 13.65 -5.57 9.89
N ALA A 253 13.59 -6.87 10.18
CA ALA A 253 14.75 -7.76 10.05
C ALA A 253 15.21 -7.91 8.59
N LEU A 254 14.29 -7.86 7.61
CA LEU A 254 14.65 -7.81 6.19
C LEU A 254 15.34 -6.49 5.82
N LEU A 255 15.00 -5.40 6.53
CA LEU A 255 15.62 -4.09 6.38
C LEU A 255 16.87 -3.89 7.23
N ALA A 256 17.14 -4.75 8.21
CA ALA A 256 18.37 -4.72 8.98
C ALA A 256 19.59 -4.98 8.07
N ASP A 257 20.73 -4.37 8.37
CA ASP A 257 21.97 -4.57 7.62
C ASP A 257 22.56 -5.97 7.84
N ASN A 258 21.92 -6.99 7.27
CA ASN A 258 22.51 -8.31 7.11
C ASN A 258 23.24 -8.37 5.77
N GLN A 259 24.34 -7.61 5.64
CA GLN A 259 25.37 -7.98 4.69
C GLN A 259 26.45 -8.77 5.44
N PRO A 260 26.75 -10.02 5.04
CA PRO A 260 28.09 -10.53 5.28
C PRO A 260 29.04 -9.54 4.60
N GLN A 261 30.02 -9.03 5.35
CA GLN A 261 31.14 -8.29 4.78
C GLN A 261 31.68 -9.10 3.60
N ARG A 262 31.66 -8.50 2.40
CA ARG A 262 32.44 -8.99 1.27
C ARG A 262 33.89 -8.63 1.45
#